data_AF-A0A838QWZ8-F1
#
_entry.id   AF-A0A838QWZ8-F1
#
_cell.length_a   1.000
_cell.length_b   1.000
_cell.length_c   1.000
_cell.angle_alpha   90.00
_cell.angle_beta   90.00
_cell.angle_gamma   90.00
#
_symmetry.space_group_name_H-M   'P 1'
#
loop_
_entity.id
_entity.type
_entity.pdbx_description
1 polymer ?
#
loop_
_entity_poly.entity_id
_entity_poly.type
_entity_poly.pdbx_seq_one_letter_code
_entity_poly.pdbx_strand_id
1 'polypeptide(L)'
;AIGFPLIIYFAAHHVCNEAYLTSGISDRLRADRRRQLRAAAIVLHTLLYFTLLRSEFAQVFVRRGYVASAADMLQPSIYFFIPLLLAYAGYFIALYRVRSEVDRQSLLELSIVELAGLGLLAVSFVTPIRFLDVVCYHFVFWWFYPASKMDQRGPALVVHYAGWMIALVGATFLLSPAVMPDYPFRDSIYLRQFLLWSHIHITSSFFLSNAHPEWIRRWFMPGRAVRAALQASS
;
A
#
# COMPACT_ATOMS: atom_id res chain seq x y z
N ALA A 1 -17.52 -12.44 9.18
CA ALA A 1 -17.11 -12.82 7.81
C ALA A 1 -17.30 -11.66 6.81
N ILE A 2 -16.66 -10.50 7.04
CA ILE A 2 -16.69 -9.32 6.13
C ILE A 2 -15.24 -8.91 5.73
N GLY A 3 -14.23 -9.78 5.98
CA GLY A 3 -12.82 -9.43 5.82
C GLY A 3 -12.25 -9.55 4.39
N PHE A 4 -12.79 -10.45 3.57
CA PHE A 4 -12.25 -10.73 2.23
C PHE A 4 -12.29 -9.54 1.25
N PRO A 5 -13.38 -8.74 1.18
CA PRO A 5 -13.42 -7.58 0.28
C PRO A 5 -12.42 -6.50 0.69
N LEU A 6 -12.26 -6.25 2.00
CA LEU A 6 -11.40 -5.18 2.49
C LEU A 6 -9.91 -5.50 2.28
N ILE A 7 -9.49 -6.76 2.46
CA ILE A 7 -8.09 -7.17 2.21
C ILE A 7 -7.72 -6.96 0.74
N ILE A 8 -8.56 -7.38 -0.20
CA ILE A 8 -8.30 -7.20 -1.64
C ILE A 8 -8.33 -5.71 -2.01
N TYR A 9 -9.31 -4.98 -1.48
CA TYR A 9 -9.45 -3.56 -1.74
C TYR A 9 -8.26 -2.75 -1.22
N PHE A 10 -7.80 -3.09 -0.03
CA PHE A 10 -6.59 -2.54 0.56
C PHE A 10 -5.35 -2.93 -0.23
N ALA A 11 -5.23 -4.19 -0.68
CA ALA A 11 -4.13 -4.64 -1.53
C ALA A 11 -4.01 -3.77 -2.78
N ALA A 12 -5.12 -3.60 -3.50
CA ALA A 12 -5.17 -2.78 -4.70
C ALA A 12 -4.76 -1.32 -4.42
N HIS A 13 -5.25 -0.76 -3.32
CA HIS A 13 -4.90 0.59 -2.89
C HIS A 13 -3.42 0.73 -2.53
N HIS A 14 -2.93 -0.18 -1.70
CA HIS A 14 -1.59 -0.15 -1.15
C HIS A 14 -0.54 -0.36 -2.22
N VAL A 15 -0.72 -1.37 -3.08
CA VAL A 15 0.17 -1.69 -4.19
C VAL A 15 0.24 -0.54 -5.18
N CYS A 16 -0.90 0.06 -5.52
CA CYS A 16 -0.89 1.23 -6.39
C CYS A 16 -0.08 2.34 -5.72
N ASN A 17 -0.40 2.69 -4.48
CA ASN A 17 0.27 3.78 -3.74
C ASN A 17 1.78 3.59 -3.57
N GLU A 18 2.25 2.37 -3.31
CA GLU A 18 3.68 2.09 -3.14
C GLU A 18 4.45 2.11 -4.46
N ALA A 19 3.83 1.66 -5.57
CA ALA A 19 4.39 1.83 -6.90
C ALA A 19 4.61 3.31 -7.29
N TYR A 20 3.98 4.26 -6.58
CA TYR A 20 4.17 5.70 -6.77
C TYR A 20 5.27 6.32 -5.90
N LEU A 21 5.80 5.61 -4.90
CA LEU A 21 6.94 6.13 -4.12
C LEU A 21 8.14 6.45 -5.01
N THR A 22 8.25 5.76 -6.15
CA THR A 22 9.32 5.89 -7.13
C THR A 22 8.89 6.66 -8.38
N SER A 23 7.71 7.31 -8.35
CA SER A 23 7.13 7.98 -9.53
C SER A 23 8.08 9.04 -10.09
N GLY A 24 8.69 9.86 -9.22
CA GLY A 24 9.62 10.93 -9.60
C GLY A 24 10.87 10.44 -10.35
N ILE A 25 11.31 9.20 -10.09
CA ILE A 25 12.40 8.55 -10.84
C ILE A 25 11.85 8.00 -12.16
N SER A 26 10.75 7.23 -12.08
CA SER A 26 10.17 6.56 -13.24
C SER A 26 9.65 7.53 -14.31
N ASP A 27 9.27 8.76 -13.95
CA ASP A 27 8.76 9.78 -14.87
C ASP A 27 9.83 10.38 -15.78
N ARG A 28 11.12 10.20 -15.45
CA ARG A 28 12.25 10.57 -16.32
C ARG A 28 12.51 9.56 -17.43
N LEU A 29 11.96 8.35 -17.31
CA LEU A 29 12.15 7.26 -18.28
C LEU A 29 11.28 7.46 -19.52
N ARG A 30 11.71 6.86 -20.64
CA ARG A 30 10.86 6.74 -21.84
C ARG A 30 9.52 6.10 -21.50
N ALA A 31 8.46 6.54 -22.18
CA ALA A 31 7.08 6.18 -21.82
C ALA A 31 6.81 4.66 -21.83
N ASP A 32 7.40 3.91 -22.76
CA ASP A 32 7.32 2.46 -22.87
C ASP A 32 8.05 1.76 -21.72
N ARG A 33 9.29 2.19 -21.43
CA ARG A 33 10.11 1.69 -20.32
C ARG A 33 9.48 1.96 -18.96
N ARG A 34 8.97 3.18 -18.76
CA ARG A 34 8.21 3.58 -17.57
C ARG A 34 7.01 2.66 -17.34
N ARG A 35 6.22 2.37 -18.38
CA ARG A 35 5.06 1.47 -18.28
C ARG A 35 5.48 0.05 -17.90
N GLN A 36 6.55 -0.47 -18.52
CA GLN A 36 7.06 -1.81 -18.21
C GLN A 36 7.53 -1.91 -16.76
N LEU A 37 8.33 -0.95 -16.28
CA LEU A 37 8.82 -0.94 -14.91
C LEU A 37 7.67 -0.81 -13.91
N ARG A 38 6.71 0.09 -14.14
CA ARG A 38 5.53 0.25 -13.28
C ARG A 38 4.65 -1.01 -13.25
N ALA A 39 4.43 -1.64 -14.40
CA ALA A 39 3.66 -2.88 -14.46
C ALA A 39 4.36 -4.00 -13.67
N ALA A 40 5.68 -4.13 -13.82
CA ALA A 40 6.46 -5.10 -13.05
C ALA A 40 6.40 -4.81 -11.54
N ALA A 41 6.51 -3.54 -11.13
CA ALA A 41 6.38 -3.12 -9.74
C ALA A 41 5.01 -3.47 -9.15
N ILE A 42 3.92 -3.14 -9.86
CA ILE A 42 2.55 -3.46 -9.43
C ILE A 42 2.37 -4.97 -9.26
N VAL A 43 2.84 -5.78 -10.21
CA VAL A 43 2.76 -7.24 -10.12
C VAL A 43 3.57 -7.76 -8.94
N LEU A 44 4.81 -7.28 -8.77
CA LEU A 44 5.68 -7.63 -7.66
C LEU A 44 5.03 -7.30 -6.31
N HIS A 45 4.60 -6.06 -6.10
CA HIS A 45 3.98 -5.60 -4.86
C HIS A 45 2.66 -6.33 -4.58
N THR A 46 1.87 -6.64 -5.61
CA THR A 46 0.66 -7.47 -5.45
C THR A 46 0.99 -8.84 -4.90
N LEU A 47 1.94 -9.54 -5.53
CA LEU A 47 2.34 -10.88 -5.11
C LEU A 47 3.03 -10.87 -3.76
N LEU A 48 3.84 -9.85 -3.48
CA LEU A 48 4.47 -9.64 -2.18
C LEU A 48 3.40 -9.48 -1.10
N TYR A 49 2.42 -8.59 -1.31
CA TYR A 49 1.31 -8.37 -0.36
C TYR A 49 0.58 -9.67 -0.02
N PHE A 50 0.16 -10.44 -1.03
CA PHE A 50 -0.53 -11.72 -0.79
C PHE A 50 0.38 -12.75 -0.11
N THR A 51 1.67 -12.76 -0.42
CA THR A 51 2.64 -13.65 0.23
C THR A 51 2.87 -13.27 1.68
N LEU A 52 2.93 -11.98 2.02
CA LEU A 52 3.06 -11.50 3.40
C LEU A 52 1.83 -11.88 4.23
N LEU A 53 0.63 -11.77 3.65
CA LEU A 53 -0.63 -12.11 4.29
C LEU A 53 -1.06 -13.59 4.13
N ARG A 54 -0.17 -14.48 3.68
CA ARG A 54 -0.50 -15.89 3.39
C ARG A 54 -1.18 -16.62 4.57
N SER A 55 -0.82 -16.25 5.81
CA SER A 55 -1.43 -16.80 7.03
C SER A 55 -2.92 -16.47 7.15
N GLU A 56 -3.35 -15.27 6.74
CA GLU A 56 -4.75 -14.83 6.76
C GLU A 56 -5.60 -15.60 5.73
N PHE A 57 -4.98 -16.14 4.68
CA PHE A 57 -5.66 -16.95 3.66
C PHE A 57 -5.63 -18.46 3.94
N ALA A 58 -4.88 -18.90 4.95
CA ALA A 58 -4.62 -20.32 5.20
C ALA A 58 -5.91 -21.14 5.34
N GLN A 59 -6.92 -20.64 6.08
CA GLN A 59 -8.19 -21.34 6.26
C GLN A 59 -8.95 -21.57 4.95
N VAL A 60 -8.88 -20.61 4.02
CA VAL A 60 -9.55 -20.71 2.71
C VAL A 60 -8.88 -21.81 1.87
N PHE A 61 -7.55 -21.84 1.86
CA PHE A 61 -6.80 -22.83 1.10
C PHE A 61 -6.93 -24.25 1.68
N VAL A 62 -6.93 -24.40 3.01
CA VAL A 62 -7.20 -25.67 3.69
C VAL A 62 -8.60 -26.17 3.34
N ARG A 63 -9.62 -25.30 3.46
CA ARG A 63 -11.02 -25.66 3.14
C ARG A 63 -11.21 -26.08 1.68
N ARG A 64 -10.41 -25.52 0.76
CA ARG A 64 -10.44 -25.84 -0.67
C ARG A 64 -9.57 -27.05 -1.03
N GLY A 65 -8.85 -27.64 -0.08
CA GLY A 65 -7.97 -28.78 -0.30
C GLY A 65 -6.68 -28.45 -1.05
N TYR A 66 -6.29 -27.17 -1.13
CA TYR A 66 -5.05 -26.76 -1.79
C TYR A 66 -3.80 -26.99 -0.93
N VAL A 67 -3.98 -27.03 0.39
CA VAL A 67 -2.94 -27.36 1.38
C VAL A 67 -3.54 -28.25 2.46
N ALA A 68 -2.72 -29.12 3.08
CA ALA A 68 -3.22 -30.06 4.07
C ALA A 68 -3.43 -29.39 5.45
N SER A 69 -2.62 -28.39 5.78
CA SER A 69 -2.69 -27.67 7.05
C SER A 69 -2.40 -26.18 6.91
N ALA A 70 -2.78 -25.40 7.92
CA ALA A 70 -2.40 -23.99 8.00
C ALA A 70 -0.89 -23.80 8.23
N ALA A 71 -0.21 -24.78 8.82
CA ALA A 71 1.24 -24.75 8.98
C ALA A 71 1.96 -24.86 7.62
N ASP A 72 1.38 -25.56 6.65
CA ASP A 72 1.93 -25.70 5.30
C ASP A 72 1.92 -24.36 4.54
N MET A 73 1.06 -23.41 4.94
CA MET A 73 1.03 -22.05 4.40
C MET A 73 2.15 -21.16 4.96
N LEU A 74 2.69 -21.50 6.14
CA LEU A 74 3.82 -20.78 6.73
C LEU A 74 5.16 -21.20 6.11
N GLN A 75 5.21 -22.43 5.57
CA GLN A 75 6.32 -22.91 4.74
C GLN A 75 6.33 -22.19 3.37
N PRO A 76 7.48 -22.16 2.66
CA PRO A 76 7.57 -21.65 1.31
C PRO A 76 6.70 -22.45 0.34
N SER A 77 5.41 -22.13 0.27
CA SER A 77 4.47 -22.87 -0.57
C SER A 77 4.63 -22.46 -2.03
N ILE A 78 4.50 -23.44 -2.93
CA ILE A 78 4.64 -23.25 -4.37
C ILE A 78 3.69 -22.16 -4.91
N TYR A 79 2.53 -22.01 -4.27
CA TYR A 79 1.46 -21.10 -4.68
C TYR A 79 1.76 -19.61 -4.49
N PHE A 80 2.58 -19.25 -3.50
CA PHE A 80 2.96 -17.85 -3.24
C PHE A 80 4.39 -17.56 -3.67
N PHE A 81 5.32 -18.49 -3.42
CA PHE A 81 6.75 -18.22 -3.57
C PHE A 81 7.26 -18.31 -5.00
N ILE A 82 6.77 -19.26 -5.81
CA ILE A 82 7.18 -19.31 -7.23
C ILE A 82 6.72 -18.04 -7.96
N PRO A 83 5.43 -17.63 -7.89
CA PRO A 83 4.99 -16.39 -8.51
C PRO A 83 5.77 -15.17 -8.02
N LEU A 84 6.03 -15.07 -6.71
CA LEU A 84 6.78 -13.96 -6.14
C LEU A 84 8.23 -13.92 -6.66
N LEU A 85 8.90 -15.07 -6.72
CA LEU A 85 10.26 -15.19 -7.26
C LEU A 85 10.32 -14.73 -8.73
N LEU A 86 9.37 -15.20 -9.54
CA LEU A 86 9.25 -14.80 -10.95
C LEU A 86 8.97 -13.30 -11.08
N ALA A 87 8.18 -12.71 -10.19
CA ALA A 87 7.90 -11.29 -10.18
C ALA A 87 9.11 -10.44 -9.80
N TYR A 88 9.90 -10.87 -8.80
CA TYR A 88 11.19 -10.24 -8.48
C TYR A 88 12.15 -10.31 -9.66
N ALA A 89 12.28 -11.48 -10.30
CA ALA A 89 13.10 -11.63 -11.49
C ALA A 89 12.64 -10.69 -12.62
N GLY A 90 11.34 -10.65 -12.89
CA GLY A 90 10.74 -9.76 -13.89
C GLY A 90 10.99 -8.28 -13.60
N TYR A 91 10.84 -7.85 -12.34
CA TYR A 91 11.15 -6.49 -11.91
C TYR A 91 12.62 -6.14 -12.11
N PHE A 92 13.55 -6.96 -11.63
CA PHE A 92 14.98 -6.67 -11.76
C PHE A 92 15.46 -6.75 -13.22
N ILE A 93 14.85 -7.58 -14.07
CA ILE A 93 15.08 -7.56 -15.52
C ILE A 93 14.59 -6.22 -16.12
N ALA A 94 13.41 -5.73 -15.72
CA ALA A 94 12.90 -4.43 -16.17
C ALA A 94 13.80 -3.29 -15.69
N LEU A 95 14.25 -3.32 -14.43
CA LEU A 95 15.18 -2.34 -13.85
C LEU A 95 16.53 -2.37 -14.57
N TYR A 96 17.08 -3.55 -14.82
CA TYR A 96 18.33 -3.72 -15.55
C TYR A 96 18.23 -3.12 -16.97
N ARG A 97 17.10 -3.26 -17.65
CA ARG A 97 16.88 -2.69 -18.99
C ARG A 97 16.85 -1.16 -19.02
N VAL A 98 16.51 -0.51 -17.92
CA VAL A 98 16.45 0.96 -17.83
C VAL A 98 17.67 1.58 -17.16
N ARG A 99 18.62 0.76 -16.67
CA ARG A 99 19.77 1.22 -15.87
C ARG A 99 20.66 2.28 -16.53
N SER A 100 20.68 2.33 -17.86
CA SER A 100 21.44 3.34 -18.62
C SER A 100 20.71 4.69 -18.72
N GLU A 101 19.42 4.73 -18.40
CA GLU A 101 18.55 5.92 -18.47
C GLU A 101 18.37 6.58 -17.09
N VAL A 102 18.87 5.97 -16.01
CA VAL A 102 18.76 6.47 -14.64
C VAL A 102 20.15 6.54 -14.00
N ASP A 103 20.33 7.52 -13.12
CA ASP A 103 21.56 7.62 -12.33
C ASP A 103 21.66 6.48 -11.29
N ARG A 104 22.87 6.28 -10.76
CA ARG A 104 23.14 5.21 -9.78
C ARG A 104 22.35 5.38 -8.50
N GLN A 105 22.11 6.62 -8.08
CA GLN A 105 21.36 6.92 -6.87
C GLN A 105 19.90 6.47 -7.02
N SER A 106 19.28 6.81 -8.14
CA SER A 106 17.92 6.40 -8.50
C SER A 106 17.78 4.88 -8.58
N LEU A 107 18.78 4.18 -9.13
CA LEU A 107 18.81 2.72 -9.15
C LEU A 107 18.85 2.12 -7.75
N LEU A 108 19.66 2.72 -6.86
CA LEU A 108 19.77 2.30 -5.47
C LEU A 108 18.46 2.57 -4.71
N GLU A 109 17.84 3.73 -4.90
CA GLU A 109 16.54 4.07 -4.32
C GLU A 109 15.44 3.09 -4.77
N LEU A 110 15.37 2.78 -6.09
CA LEU A 110 14.45 1.77 -6.62
C LEU A 110 14.71 0.38 -6.02
N SER A 111 15.98 -0.02 -5.91
CA SER A 111 16.34 -1.36 -5.42
C SER A 111 16.11 -1.51 -3.92
N ILE A 112 16.38 -0.48 -3.11
CA ILE A 112 16.22 -0.53 -1.65
C ILE A 112 14.77 -0.80 -1.26
N VAL A 113 13.81 -0.17 -1.96
CA VAL A 113 12.38 -0.40 -1.70
C VAL A 113 12.04 -1.88 -1.87
N GLU A 114 12.49 -2.51 -2.96
CA GLU A 114 12.21 -3.92 -3.20
C GLU A 114 12.99 -4.85 -2.26
N LEU A 115 14.23 -4.50 -1.90
CA LEU A 115 15.02 -5.24 -0.92
C LEU A 115 14.40 -5.17 0.48
N ALA A 116 13.81 -4.04 0.86
CA ALA A 116 13.05 -3.92 2.09
C ALA A 116 11.84 -4.86 2.09
N GLY A 117 11.18 -5.04 0.94
CA GLY A 117 10.13 -6.04 0.74
C GLY A 117 10.59 -7.48 1.02
N LEU A 118 11.80 -7.86 0.58
CA LEU A 118 12.41 -9.14 0.93
C LEU A 118 12.72 -9.27 2.43
N GLY A 119 13.20 -8.19 3.05
CA GLY A 119 13.42 -8.14 4.50
C GLY A 119 12.11 -8.37 5.27
N LEU A 120 11.03 -7.69 4.87
CA LEU A 120 9.71 -7.87 5.46
C LEU A 120 9.16 -9.28 5.24
N LEU A 121 9.41 -9.88 4.07
CA LEU A 121 9.09 -11.28 3.80
C LEU A 121 9.84 -12.23 4.73
N ALA A 122 11.14 -12.01 4.96
CA ALA A 122 11.93 -12.79 5.90
C ALA A 122 11.36 -12.72 7.33
N VAL A 123 11.03 -11.52 7.81
CA VAL A 123 10.39 -11.31 9.11
C VAL A 123 9.04 -12.04 9.19
N SER A 124 8.27 -12.06 8.09
CA SER A 124 6.95 -12.71 8.05
C SER A 124 6.96 -14.22 8.32
N PHE A 125 8.13 -14.88 8.21
CA PHE A 125 8.27 -16.30 8.57
C PHE A 125 8.38 -16.52 10.07
N VAL A 126 8.90 -15.54 10.82
CA VAL A 126 9.04 -15.62 12.27
C VAL A 126 7.82 -15.03 12.96
N THR A 127 7.32 -13.90 12.44
CA THR A 127 6.15 -13.21 12.96
C THR A 127 5.11 -13.09 11.85
N PRO A 128 3.99 -13.83 11.91
CA PRO A 128 2.95 -13.74 10.90
C PRO A 128 2.43 -12.31 10.78
N ILE A 129 2.58 -11.72 9.59
CA ILE A 129 2.05 -10.38 9.32
C ILE A 129 0.54 -10.51 9.11
N ARG A 130 -0.21 -9.75 9.90
CA ARG A 130 -1.66 -9.72 9.86
C ARG A 130 -2.11 -8.58 8.98
N PHE A 131 -3.34 -8.69 8.49
CA PHE A 131 -3.95 -7.60 7.73
C PHE A 131 -3.94 -6.27 8.50
N LEU A 132 -4.22 -6.34 9.81
CA LEU A 132 -4.24 -5.17 10.68
C LEU A 132 -2.88 -4.46 10.74
N ASP A 133 -1.77 -5.21 10.73
CA ASP A 133 -0.42 -4.64 10.75
C ASP A 133 -0.16 -3.81 9.49
N VAL A 134 -0.61 -4.31 8.34
CA VAL A 134 -0.46 -3.63 7.05
C VAL A 134 -1.33 -2.37 6.99
N VAL A 135 -2.56 -2.43 7.54
CA VAL A 135 -3.42 -1.24 7.65
C VAL A 135 -2.79 -0.19 8.57
N CYS A 136 -2.30 -0.58 9.74
CA CYS A 136 -1.63 0.32 10.67
C CYS A 136 -0.38 0.95 10.06
N TYR A 137 0.49 0.14 9.44
CA TYR A 137 1.67 0.62 8.71
C TYR A 137 1.27 1.68 7.68
N HIS A 138 0.25 1.40 6.87
CA HIS A 138 -0.19 2.35 5.85
C HIS A 138 -0.64 3.68 6.44
N PHE A 139 -1.46 3.68 7.49
CA PHE A 139 -1.86 4.92 8.15
C PHE A 139 -0.66 5.69 8.71
N VAL A 140 0.24 4.99 9.39
CA VAL A 140 1.46 5.58 9.96
C VAL A 140 2.35 6.15 8.86
N PHE A 141 2.60 5.38 7.80
CA PHE A 141 3.41 5.80 6.68
C PHE A 141 2.83 7.03 6.01
N TRP A 142 1.53 7.03 5.70
CA TRP A 142 0.86 8.16 5.04
C TRP A 142 0.61 9.36 5.97
N TRP A 143 0.77 9.18 7.27
CA TRP A 143 0.86 10.29 8.23
C TRP A 143 2.22 11.00 8.12
N PHE A 144 3.31 10.25 8.07
CA PHE A 144 4.66 10.83 8.09
C PHE A 144 5.18 11.22 6.69
N TYR A 145 4.74 10.53 5.64
CA TYR A 145 5.22 10.77 4.28
C TYR A 145 4.92 12.19 3.75
N PRO A 146 3.74 12.80 3.98
CA PRO A 146 3.51 14.20 3.63
C PRO A 146 4.38 15.15 4.45
N ALA A 147 4.66 14.84 5.72
CA ALA A 147 5.48 15.69 6.58
C ALA A 147 6.90 15.86 6.03
N SER A 148 7.53 14.80 5.51
CA SER A 148 8.86 14.90 4.89
C SER A 148 8.86 15.76 3.62
N LYS A 149 7.77 15.77 2.84
CA LYS A 149 7.62 16.68 1.69
C LYS A 149 7.36 18.11 2.09
N MET A 150 6.66 18.33 3.21
CA MET A 150 6.39 19.67 3.75
C MET A 150 7.63 20.28 4.38
N ASP A 151 8.51 19.47 4.97
CA ASP A 151 9.78 19.92 5.54
C ASP A 151 10.65 20.63 4.50
N GLN A 152 10.68 20.11 3.26
CA GLN A 152 11.35 20.75 2.12
C GLN A 152 10.79 22.14 1.76
N ARG A 153 9.56 22.45 2.19
CA ARG A 153 8.89 23.74 1.95
C ARG A 153 8.95 24.67 3.16
N GLY A 154 9.54 24.23 4.27
CA GLY A 154 9.80 25.02 5.47
C GLY A 154 9.12 24.47 6.73
N PRO A 155 9.73 24.67 7.91
CA PRO A 155 9.31 24.04 9.17
C PRO A 155 7.92 24.48 9.64
N ALA A 156 7.49 25.70 9.29
CA ALA A 156 6.18 26.23 9.66
C ALA A 156 5.02 25.39 9.07
N LEU A 157 5.18 24.84 7.85
CA LEU A 157 4.16 23.99 7.23
C LEU A 157 4.08 22.62 7.90
N VAL A 158 5.21 22.07 8.36
CA VAL A 158 5.23 20.82 9.13
C VAL A 158 4.51 20.99 10.45
N VAL A 159 4.75 22.08 11.17
CA VAL A 159 4.07 22.40 12.43
C VAL A 159 2.56 22.61 12.19
N HIS A 160 2.19 23.34 11.14
CA HIS A 160 0.79 23.55 10.77
C HIS A 160 0.07 22.22 10.45
N TYR A 161 0.73 21.35 9.68
CA TYR A 161 0.22 20.01 9.39
C TYR A 161 0.08 19.16 10.65
N ALA A 162 1.11 19.10 11.50
CA ALA A 162 1.06 18.37 12.75
C ALA A 162 -0.07 18.87 13.66
N GLY A 163 -0.26 20.19 13.76
CA GLY A 163 -1.35 20.81 14.51
C GLY A 163 -2.74 20.38 14.01
N TRP A 164 -2.97 20.43 12.69
CA TRP A 164 -4.23 19.96 12.10
C TRP A 164 -4.46 18.47 12.32
N MET A 165 -3.42 17.65 12.16
CA MET A 165 -3.53 16.22 12.32
C MET A 165 -3.83 15.83 13.77
N ILE A 166 -3.17 16.48 14.76
CA ILE A 166 -3.48 16.32 16.19
C ILE A 166 -4.92 16.75 16.48
N ALA A 167 -5.36 17.89 15.95
CA ALA A 167 -6.73 18.37 16.16
C ALA A 167 -7.78 17.41 15.58
N LEU A 168 -7.56 16.90 14.36
CA LEU A 168 -8.48 15.98 13.70
C LEU A 168 -8.51 14.61 14.39
N VAL A 169 -7.36 14.06 14.77
CA VAL A 169 -7.30 12.80 15.54
C VAL A 169 -7.89 12.98 16.94
N GLY A 170 -7.58 14.07 17.63
CA GLY A 170 -8.17 14.39 18.92
C GLY A 170 -9.69 14.51 18.85
N ALA A 171 -10.21 15.24 17.86
CA ALA A 171 -11.64 15.37 17.63
C ALA A 171 -12.30 14.02 17.32
N THR A 172 -11.72 13.22 16.43
CA THR A 172 -12.27 11.89 16.12
C THR A 172 -12.17 10.92 17.30
N PHE A 173 -11.11 10.98 18.10
CA PHE A 173 -10.96 10.16 19.30
C PHE A 173 -11.99 10.53 20.37
N LEU A 174 -12.20 11.83 20.64
CA LEU A 174 -13.18 12.32 21.60
C LEU A 174 -14.62 12.00 21.18
N LEU A 175 -14.90 12.00 19.88
CA LEU A 175 -16.20 11.61 19.32
C LEU A 175 -16.36 10.09 19.19
N SER A 176 -15.28 9.32 19.40
CA SER A 176 -15.34 7.87 19.28
C SER A 176 -15.92 7.22 20.55
N PRO A 177 -16.57 6.06 20.45
CA PRO A 177 -16.99 5.28 21.63
C PRO A 177 -15.82 4.83 22.54
N ALA A 178 -14.55 5.05 22.16
CA ALA A 178 -13.39 4.60 22.90
C ALA A 178 -13.14 5.36 24.21
N VAL A 179 -13.70 6.57 24.36
CA VAL A 179 -13.62 7.39 25.58
C VAL A 179 -14.73 7.09 26.61
N MET A 180 -15.70 6.23 26.26
CA MET A 180 -16.78 5.82 27.17
C MET A 180 -16.29 4.68 28.09
N PRO A 181 -16.20 4.88 29.43
CA PRO A 181 -15.59 3.92 30.35
C PRO A 181 -16.28 2.55 30.38
N ASP A 182 -17.61 2.53 30.26
CA ASP A 182 -18.43 1.32 30.45
C ASP A 182 -18.92 0.71 29.13
N TYR A 183 -18.24 0.98 28.02
CA TYR A 183 -18.72 0.52 26.72
C TYR A 183 -18.45 -0.99 26.54
N PRO A 184 -19.48 -1.85 26.57
CA PRO A 184 -19.33 -3.31 26.72
C PRO A 184 -18.73 -4.01 25.49
N PHE A 185 -18.48 -3.26 24.42
CA PHE A 185 -17.98 -3.77 23.14
C PHE A 185 -16.74 -3.01 22.66
N ARG A 186 -16.04 -2.30 23.55
CA ARG A 186 -14.91 -1.41 23.26
C ARG A 186 -13.93 -1.97 22.22
N ASP A 187 -13.45 -3.19 22.42
CA ASP A 187 -12.46 -3.80 21.51
C ASP A 187 -13.05 -4.19 20.16
N SER A 188 -14.28 -4.73 20.17
CA SER A 188 -14.95 -5.19 18.95
C SER A 188 -15.47 -4.04 18.08
N ILE A 189 -15.89 -2.94 18.70
CA ILE A 189 -16.42 -1.77 18.00
C ILE A 189 -15.30 -0.85 17.57
N TYR A 190 -14.24 -0.72 18.37
CA TYR A 190 -13.04 -0.03 17.90
C TYR A 190 -12.46 -0.73 16.67
N LEU A 191 -12.34 -2.05 16.67
CA LEU A 191 -11.90 -2.79 15.48
C LEU A 191 -12.87 -2.60 14.31
N ARG A 192 -14.19 -2.66 14.53
CA ARG A 192 -15.18 -2.43 13.45
C ARG A 192 -15.13 -1.01 12.90
N GLN A 193 -14.99 -0.01 13.76
CA GLN A 193 -14.85 1.40 13.39
C GLN A 193 -13.54 1.61 12.65
N PHE A 194 -12.43 1.07 13.15
CA PHE A 194 -11.14 1.10 12.48
C PHE A 194 -11.24 0.51 11.07
N LEU A 195 -11.86 -0.66 10.91
CA LEU A 195 -12.03 -1.29 9.60
C LEU A 195 -12.98 -0.48 8.69
N LEU A 196 -14.04 0.12 9.25
CA LEU A 196 -14.96 1.00 8.52
C LEU A 196 -14.25 2.26 8.03
N TRP A 197 -13.55 2.97 8.92
CA TRP A 197 -12.79 4.16 8.58
C TRP A 197 -11.62 3.85 7.66
N SER A 198 -11.01 2.67 7.77
CA SER A 198 -10.06 2.16 6.78
C SER A 198 -10.71 2.03 5.42
N HIS A 199 -11.89 1.42 5.34
CA HIS A 199 -12.62 1.30 4.08
C HIS A 199 -12.94 2.67 3.48
N ILE A 200 -13.46 3.60 4.29
CA ILE A 200 -13.77 4.97 3.87
C ILE A 200 -12.49 5.70 3.42
N HIS A 201 -11.40 5.59 4.17
CA HIS A 201 -10.10 6.19 3.84
C HIS A 201 -9.59 5.69 2.49
N ILE A 202 -9.60 4.37 2.29
CA ILE A 202 -9.16 3.75 1.04
C ILE A 202 -10.06 4.19 -0.11
N THR A 203 -11.39 4.15 0.04
CA THR A 203 -12.31 4.55 -1.03
C THR A 203 -12.20 6.02 -1.38
N SER A 204 -12.12 6.90 -0.37
CA SER A 204 -11.97 8.34 -0.59
C SER A 204 -10.62 8.68 -1.21
N SER A 205 -9.55 7.95 -0.89
CA SER A 205 -8.25 8.15 -1.51
C SER A 205 -8.26 7.84 -3.02
N PHE A 206 -9.02 6.82 -3.47
CA PHE A 206 -9.19 6.55 -4.90
C PHE A 206 -9.84 7.72 -5.65
N PHE A 207 -10.71 8.46 -4.97
CA PHE A 207 -11.36 9.66 -5.52
C PHE A 207 -10.44 10.89 -5.50
N LEU A 208 -9.66 11.06 -4.43
CA LEU A 208 -8.94 12.31 -4.12
C LEU A 208 -7.47 12.30 -4.56
N SER A 209 -6.85 11.13 -4.70
CA SER A 209 -5.43 11.05 -4.98
C SER A 209 -5.16 11.14 -6.48
N ASN A 210 -4.50 12.25 -6.88
CA ASN A 210 -3.89 12.38 -8.20
C ASN A 210 -2.83 11.29 -8.47
N ALA A 211 -2.42 10.52 -7.45
CA ALA A 211 -1.45 9.46 -7.59
C ALA A 211 -2.02 8.23 -8.33
N HIS A 212 -3.33 7.98 -8.36
CA HIS A 212 -3.85 6.74 -8.97
C HIS A 212 -3.71 6.67 -10.50
N PRO A 213 -3.63 5.45 -11.09
CA PRO A 213 -3.61 5.29 -12.53
C PRO A 213 -4.82 5.97 -13.17
N GLU A 214 -4.58 6.64 -14.29
CA GLU A 214 -5.60 7.38 -15.03
C GLU A 214 -6.85 6.55 -15.34
N TRP A 215 -6.71 5.26 -15.63
CA TRP A 215 -7.84 4.37 -15.88
C TRP A 215 -8.70 4.11 -14.63
N ILE A 216 -8.11 4.08 -13.42
CA ILE A 216 -8.85 4.00 -12.15
C ILE A 216 -9.54 5.33 -11.88
N ARG A 217 -8.83 6.45 -12.05
CA ARG A 217 -9.40 7.79 -11.84
C ARG A 217 -10.63 8.03 -12.70
N ARG A 218 -10.63 7.57 -13.96
CA ARG A 218 -11.78 7.68 -14.88
C ARG A 218 -13.04 6.97 -14.39
N TRP A 219 -12.93 5.96 -13.52
CA TRP A 219 -14.10 5.31 -12.94
C TRP A 219 -14.84 6.23 -11.96
N PHE A 220 -14.13 7.19 -11.38
CA PHE A 220 -14.62 8.03 -10.28
C PHE A 220 -14.74 9.52 -10.65
N MET A 221 -14.01 9.98 -11.66
CA MET A 221 -14.08 11.34 -12.19
C MET A 221 -14.62 11.33 -13.62
N PRO A 222 -15.81 11.91 -13.88
CA PRO A 222 -16.33 12.07 -15.24
C PRO A 222 -15.33 12.85 -16.09
N GLY A 223 -15.12 12.44 -17.35
CA GLY A 223 -13.98 12.83 -18.20
C GLY A 223 -13.72 14.34 -18.43
N ARG A 224 -14.59 15.25 -17.97
CA ARG A 224 -14.34 16.70 -17.96
C ARG A 224 -13.52 17.18 -16.75
N ALA A 225 -13.71 16.60 -15.56
CA ALA A 225 -12.99 16.99 -14.35
C ALA A 225 -11.51 16.55 -14.39
N VAL A 226 -11.23 15.39 -15.01
CA VAL A 226 -9.86 14.89 -15.20
C VAL A 226 -9.07 15.81 -16.14
N ARG A 227 -9.69 16.31 -17.23
CA ARG A 227 -9.03 17.26 -18.14
C ARG A 227 -8.70 18.59 -17.47
N ALA A 228 -9.59 19.12 -16.63
CA ALA A 228 -9.36 20.35 -15.88
C ALA A 228 -8.24 20.20 -14.84
N ALA A 229 -8.20 19.07 -14.12
CA ALA A 229 -7.14 18.78 -13.16
C ALA A 229 -5.77 18.61 -13.84
N LEU A 230 -5.73 18.01 -15.04
CA LEU A 230 -4.50 17.87 -15.84
C LEU A 230 -3.99 19.21 -16.37
N GLN A 231 -4.88 20.13 -16.75
CA GLN A 231 -4.49 21.49 -17.17
C GLN A 231 -3.98 22.36 -16.01
N ALA A 232 -4.37 22.06 -14.77
CA ALA A 232 -3.92 22.78 -13.58
C ALA A 232 -2.60 22.23 -12.99
N SER A 233 -2.11 21.10 -13.49
CA SER A 233 -0.90 20.42 -13.00
C SER A 233 0.23 20.32 -14.04
N SER A 234 -0.01 20.84 -15.25
CA SER A 234 1.01 21.16 -16.27
C SER A 234 1.47 22.60 -16.13
#